data_AF-A0A7S1I5I6-F1
#
_entry.id   AF-A0A7S1I5I6-F1
#
_cell.length_a   1.000
_cell.length_b   1.000
_cell.length_c   1.000
_cell.angle_alpha   90.00
_cell.angle_beta   90.00
_cell.angle_gamma   90.00
#
_symmetry.space_group_name_H-M   'P 1'
#
loop_
_entity.id
_entity.type
_entity.pdbx_description
1 polymer ?
#
loop_
_entity_poly.entity_id
_entity_poly.type
_entity_poly.pdbx_seq_one_letter_code
_entity_poly.pdbx_strand_id
1 'polypeptide(L)'
;AVCSMLAPWVLYVALTCLWSGARAIEFLPEIQNLFVSQEAVGSLNGVWPKSTIKRSDTNSKPVMVLVTQPWCGACKNLKMSINAGTQFKSLMSSFNMVHVEGGNEWQEEGHGYVPQTYFYSRTGYPLTSIKGANSKYEHFFGEESQLAGAMRKALEVDQNAAEMQIKAKPLYEQHNPAKLSELPRLAVAYAMKKKDLLKDLARKYGEPQVKDEL
;
A
#
# COMPACT_ATOMS: atom_id res chain seq x y z
N ALA A 1 -32.35 35.09 66.84
CA ALA A 1 -32.39 35.48 65.42
C ALA A 1 -31.03 35.16 64.82
N VAL A 2 -31.05 34.38 63.75
CA VAL A 2 -29.87 33.74 63.15
C VAL A 2 -28.99 34.80 62.50
N CYS A 3 -27.70 34.78 62.84
CA CYS A 3 -26.65 35.55 62.19
C CYS A 3 -26.51 35.04 60.74
N SER A 4 -26.68 35.92 59.75
CA SER A 4 -26.42 35.55 58.36
C SER A 4 -25.89 36.73 57.56
N MET A 5 -24.80 36.40 56.85
CA MET A 5 -24.33 36.97 55.59
C MET A 5 -23.37 38.16 55.68
N LEU A 6 -22.11 37.82 55.92
CA LEU A 6 -20.97 38.38 55.18
C LEU A 6 -20.47 37.30 54.22
N ALA A 7 -20.42 37.59 52.91
CA ALA A 7 -19.22 37.39 52.10
C ALA A 7 -19.42 37.88 50.66
N PRO A 8 -18.35 38.37 50.01
CA PRO A 8 -18.40 39.18 48.79
C PRO A 8 -18.02 38.38 47.53
N TRP A 9 -18.43 38.90 46.37
CA TRP A 9 -17.69 38.92 45.11
C TRP A 9 -16.77 37.71 44.83
N VAL A 10 -17.31 36.68 44.19
CA VAL A 10 -16.51 35.77 43.37
C VAL A 10 -17.11 35.76 41.97
N LEU A 11 -16.60 36.68 41.14
CA LEU A 11 -16.77 36.62 39.69
C LEU A 11 -16.04 35.37 39.22
N TYR A 12 -16.76 34.27 39.02
CA TYR A 12 -16.25 33.11 38.30
C TYR A 12 -16.11 33.50 36.83
N VAL A 13 -14.94 34.05 36.46
CA VAL A 13 -14.50 34.04 35.07
C VAL A 13 -14.14 32.59 34.78
N ALA A 14 -15.09 31.86 34.21
CA ALA A 14 -14.82 30.59 33.56
C ALA A 14 -13.92 30.86 32.37
N LEU A 15 -12.60 30.90 32.62
CA LEU A 15 -11.58 30.76 31.61
C LEU A 15 -11.70 29.32 31.11
N THR A 16 -12.60 29.10 30.15
CA THR A 16 -12.55 27.88 29.36
C THR A 16 -11.22 27.92 28.63
N CYS A 17 -10.27 27.13 29.12
CA CYS A 17 -9.16 26.67 28.30
C CYS A 17 -9.78 25.95 27.11
N LEU A 18 -10.07 26.70 26.05
CA LEU A 18 -10.09 26.17 24.69
C LEU A 18 -8.66 25.68 24.47
N TRP A 19 -8.42 24.44 24.88
CA TRP A 19 -7.35 23.64 24.34
C TRP A 19 -7.62 23.59 22.85
N SER A 20 -7.04 24.54 22.12
CA SER A 20 -6.87 24.47 20.68
C SER A 20 -5.88 23.34 20.40
N GLY A 21 -6.32 22.11 20.67
CA GLY A 21 -5.69 20.92 20.16
C GLY A 21 -5.71 21.05 18.66
N ALA A 22 -4.52 21.15 18.06
CA ALA A 22 -4.39 21.13 16.61
C ALA A 22 -5.22 19.96 16.08
N ARG A 23 -6.28 20.28 15.32
CA ARG A 23 -7.17 19.27 14.73
C ARG A 23 -6.30 18.23 14.02
N ALA A 24 -6.60 16.95 14.24
CA ALA A 24 -5.97 15.89 13.48
C ALA A 24 -6.19 16.18 11.98
N ILE A 25 -5.11 16.14 11.21
CA ILE A 25 -5.22 16.30 9.76
C ILE A 25 -5.61 14.93 9.22
N GLU A 26 -6.82 14.85 8.68
CA GLU A 26 -7.35 13.65 8.06
C GLU A 26 -7.42 13.79 6.54
N PHE A 27 -7.59 12.65 5.87
CA PHE A 27 -7.94 12.65 4.46
C PHE A 27 -9.29 13.34 4.22
N LEU A 28 -9.44 13.99 3.07
CA LEU A 28 -10.74 14.49 2.66
C LEU A 28 -11.73 13.31 2.51
N PRO A 29 -13.04 13.51 2.77
CA PRO A 29 -14.02 12.43 2.74
C PRO A 29 -14.03 11.63 1.43
N GLU A 30 -13.82 12.29 0.28
CA GLU A 30 -13.77 11.62 -1.01
C GLU A 30 -12.55 10.70 -1.19
N ILE A 31 -11.44 10.98 -0.50
CA ILE A 31 -10.27 10.08 -0.45
C ILE A 31 -10.52 8.98 0.57
N GLN A 32 -11.03 9.34 1.76
CA GLN A 32 -11.27 8.41 2.85
C GLN A 32 -12.22 7.26 2.42
N ASN A 33 -13.26 7.59 1.67
CA ASN A 33 -14.27 6.63 1.19
C ASN A 33 -13.77 5.68 0.11
N LEU A 34 -12.58 5.91 -0.46
CA LEU A 34 -11.96 5.03 -1.44
C LEU A 34 -11.02 3.99 -0.82
N PHE A 35 -10.66 4.15 0.46
CA PHE A 35 -9.96 3.09 1.18
C PHE A 35 -10.90 1.92 1.46
N VAL A 36 -10.42 0.71 1.18
CA VAL A 36 -11.11 -0.53 1.54
C VAL A 36 -10.66 -0.98 2.93
N SER A 37 -11.47 -1.81 3.57
CA SER A 37 -11.11 -2.39 4.87
C SER A 37 -9.91 -3.34 4.74
N GLN A 38 -9.19 -3.55 5.85
CA GLN A 38 -8.04 -4.46 5.87
C GLN A 38 -8.47 -5.90 5.49
N GLU A 39 -9.64 -6.31 5.96
CA GLU A 39 -10.22 -7.63 5.70
C GLU A 39 -10.56 -7.83 4.21
N ALA A 40 -10.95 -6.75 3.51
CA ALA A 40 -11.26 -6.80 2.07
C ALA A 40 -10.03 -7.11 1.21
N VAL A 41 -8.83 -6.83 1.72
CA VAL A 41 -7.57 -7.11 1.03
C VAL A 41 -7.08 -8.54 1.27
N GLY A 42 -7.56 -9.20 2.33
CA GLY A 42 -7.26 -10.59 2.65
C GLY A 42 -6.38 -10.74 3.89
N SER A 43 -6.09 -11.99 4.26
CA SER A 43 -5.32 -12.31 5.46
C SER A 43 -3.81 -12.32 5.17
N LEU A 44 -3.05 -11.63 6.02
CA LEU A 44 -1.59 -11.70 6.04
C LEU A 44 -1.14 -13.12 6.43
N ASN A 45 -0.22 -13.71 5.67
CA ASN A 45 0.38 -15.00 6.04
C ASN A 45 1.87 -14.85 6.35
N GLY A 46 2.22 -14.80 7.62
CA GLY A 46 3.60 -14.71 8.07
C GLY A 46 4.08 -13.28 8.32
N VAL A 47 5.39 -13.06 8.25
CA VAL A 47 6.05 -11.83 8.70
C VAL A 47 5.78 -10.67 7.75
N TRP A 48 5.06 -9.66 8.24
CA TRP A 48 4.85 -8.40 7.54
C TRP A 48 6.18 -7.63 7.40
N PRO A 49 6.42 -6.90 6.28
CA PRO A 49 5.64 -6.78 5.05
C PRO A 49 6.04 -7.81 3.98
N LYS A 50 6.96 -8.73 4.29
CA LYS A 50 7.55 -9.68 3.33
C LYS A 50 6.63 -10.85 3.00
N SER A 51 5.56 -11.03 3.77
CA SER A 51 4.54 -12.04 3.56
C SER A 51 3.67 -11.78 2.33
N THR A 52 3.13 -12.85 1.77
CA THR A 52 2.11 -12.79 0.72
C THR A 52 0.74 -12.56 1.34
N ILE A 53 -0.06 -11.69 0.74
CA ILE A 53 -1.47 -11.51 1.06
C ILE A 53 -2.27 -12.63 0.39
N LYS A 54 -3.02 -13.42 1.15
CA LYS A 54 -3.93 -14.42 0.56
C LYS A 54 -5.10 -13.71 -0.12
N ARG A 55 -5.14 -13.80 -1.45
CA ARG A 55 -6.23 -13.28 -2.29
C ARG A 55 -7.22 -14.40 -2.59
N SER A 56 -8.51 -14.12 -2.43
CA SER A 56 -9.59 -15.02 -2.86
C SER A 56 -9.91 -14.90 -4.35
N ASP A 57 -9.51 -13.81 -5.00
CA ASP A 57 -9.76 -13.53 -6.42
C ASP A 57 -8.47 -13.18 -7.18
N THR A 58 -8.26 -13.86 -8.31
CA THR A 58 -7.08 -13.71 -9.19
C THR A 58 -7.18 -12.52 -10.15
N ASN A 59 -8.36 -11.92 -10.32
CA ASN A 59 -8.61 -10.78 -11.22
C ASN A 59 -8.69 -9.42 -10.50
N SER A 60 -8.16 -9.36 -9.29
CA SER A 60 -8.26 -8.17 -8.46
C SER A 60 -7.16 -7.14 -8.74
N LYS A 61 -7.40 -5.88 -8.37
CA LYS A 61 -6.42 -4.80 -8.50
C LYS A 61 -5.21 -5.04 -7.58
N PRO A 62 -4.01 -4.53 -7.92
CA PRO A 62 -2.89 -4.50 -6.99
C PRO A 62 -3.27 -3.75 -5.71
N VAL A 63 -2.54 -4.03 -4.64
CA VAL A 63 -2.85 -3.51 -3.30
C VAL A 63 -1.81 -2.47 -2.93
N MET A 64 -2.28 -1.38 -2.32
CA MET A 64 -1.42 -0.40 -1.66
C MET A 64 -1.83 -0.32 -0.19
N VAL A 65 -0.88 -0.46 0.72
CA VAL A 65 -1.10 -0.29 2.16
C VAL A 65 -0.33 0.93 2.64
N LEU A 66 -1.04 1.91 3.20
CA LEU A 66 -0.49 3.13 3.77
C LEU A 66 -0.62 3.08 5.30
N VAL A 67 0.51 3.14 5.99
CA VAL A 67 0.58 3.06 7.45
C VAL A 67 1.00 4.41 8.01
N THR A 68 0.22 4.92 8.95
CA THR A 68 0.39 6.25 9.55
C THR A 68 0.17 6.22 11.07
N GLN A 69 0.52 7.32 11.73
CA GLN A 69 0.25 7.53 13.15
C GLN A 69 -0.36 8.92 13.36
N PRO A 70 -1.31 9.09 14.29
CA PRO A 70 -2.04 10.35 14.46
C PRO A 70 -1.13 11.49 15.00
N TRP A 71 -0.10 11.14 15.76
CA TRP A 71 0.87 12.08 16.33
C TRP A 71 2.02 12.46 15.36
N CYS A 72 2.13 11.79 14.21
CA CYS A 72 3.27 11.89 13.32
C CYS A 72 3.17 13.12 12.37
N GLY A 73 4.15 14.04 12.47
CA GLY A 73 4.19 15.25 11.63
C GLY A 73 4.37 14.96 10.14
N ALA A 74 5.23 14.00 9.78
CA ALA A 74 5.42 13.61 8.38
C ALA A 74 4.14 13.01 7.77
N CYS A 75 3.37 12.28 8.56
CA CYS A 75 2.10 11.68 8.17
C CYS A 75 1.06 12.77 7.89
N LYS A 76 1.00 13.80 8.74
CA LYS A 76 0.16 14.98 8.53
C LYS A 76 0.54 15.71 7.23
N ASN A 77 1.84 15.90 6.99
CA ASN A 77 2.31 16.53 5.76
C ASN A 77 1.94 15.74 4.51
N LEU A 78 2.10 14.41 4.53
CA LEU A 78 1.69 13.55 3.43
C LEU A 78 0.17 13.62 3.19
N LYS A 79 -0.65 13.53 4.26
CA LYS A 79 -2.11 13.68 4.17
C LYS A 79 -2.51 15.04 3.55
N MET A 80 -1.90 16.14 3.99
CA MET A 80 -2.13 17.48 3.40
C MET A 80 -1.78 17.52 1.91
N SER A 81 -0.61 16.98 1.55
CA SER A 81 -0.15 16.94 0.16
C SER A 81 -1.10 16.13 -0.73
N ILE A 82 -1.58 14.97 -0.25
CA ILE A 82 -2.56 14.13 -0.96
C ILE A 82 -3.90 14.84 -1.11
N ASN A 83 -4.38 15.51 -0.07
CA ASN A 83 -5.65 16.23 -0.10
C ASN A 83 -5.64 17.35 -1.16
N ALA A 84 -4.52 18.09 -1.24
CA ALA A 84 -4.31 19.17 -2.20
C ALA A 84 -4.02 18.68 -3.63
N GLY A 85 -3.44 17.49 -3.76
CA GLY A 85 -3.04 16.91 -5.03
C GLY A 85 -4.16 16.21 -5.82
N THR A 86 -3.84 15.88 -7.07
CA THR A 86 -4.75 15.19 -8.02
C THR A 86 -4.15 13.92 -8.62
N GLN A 87 -2.82 13.77 -8.62
CA GLN A 87 -2.14 12.59 -9.16
C GLN A 87 -2.49 11.35 -8.36
N PHE A 88 -2.45 11.43 -7.03
CA PHE A 88 -2.82 10.32 -6.16
C PHE A 88 -4.27 9.89 -6.43
N LYS A 89 -5.21 10.84 -6.42
CA LYS A 89 -6.65 10.63 -6.67
C LYS A 89 -6.90 9.91 -7.99
N SER A 90 -6.21 10.29 -9.07
CA SER A 90 -6.34 9.68 -10.40
C SER A 90 -5.97 8.18 -10.43
N LEU A 91 -5.08 7.75 -9.53
CA LEU A 91 -4.59 6.39 -9.47
C LEU A 91 -5.33 5.51 -8.45
N MET A 92 -6.14 6.10 -7.56
CA MET A 92 -6.85 5.36 -6.50
C MET A 92 -7.73 4.24 -7.05
N SER A 93 -8.43 4.50 -8.16
CA SER A 93 -9.30 3.52 -8.82
C SER A 93 -8.54 2.31 -9.37
N SER A 94 -7.21 2.37 -9.47
CA SER A 94 -6.36 1.27 -9.98
C SER A 94 -5.84 0.36 -8.87
N PHE A 95 -6.11 0.66 -7.60
CA PHE A 95 -5.65 -0.10 -6.46
C PHE A 95 -6.80 -0.50 -5.54
N ASN A 96 -6.59 -1.60 -4.81
CA ASN A 96 -7.27 -1.81 -3.54
C ASN A 96 -6.42 -1.17 -2.45
N MET A 97 -6.83 0.01 -1.97
CA MET A 97 -6.04 0.79 -1.03
C MET A 97 -6.49 0.56 0.40
N VAL A 98 -5.53 0.33 1.29
CA VAL A 98 -5.77 0.20 2.74
C VAL A 98 -5.03 1.32 3.43
N HIS A 99 -5.73 2.03 4.30
CA HIS A 99 -5.11 2.97 5.23
C HIS A 99 -5.17 2.38 6.64
N VAL A 100 -4.01 2.29 7.28
CA VAL A 100 -3.87 1.82 8.66
C VAL A 100 -3.33 2.98 9.48
N GLU A 101 -4.06 3.35 10.52
CA GLU A 101 -3.62 4.35 11.50
C GLU A 101 -3.50 3.69 12.88
N GLY A 102 -2.37 3.91 13.58
CA GLY A 102 -2.18 3.40 14.94
C GLY A 102 -1.72 1.94 15.07
N GLY A 103 -1.60 1.19 13.96
CA GLY A 103 -1.18 -0.22 13.95
C GLY A 103 0.33 -0.41 13.86
N ASN A 104 0.99 -0.76 14.97
CA ASN A 104 2.43 -1.07 14.99
C ASN A 104 2.74 -2.41 14.33
N GLU A 105 1.77 -3.33 14.33
CA GLU A 105 1.82 -4.63 13.67
C GLU A 105 1.92 -4.55 12.14
N TRP A 106 1.63 -3.37 11.57
CA TRP A 106 1.77 -3.06 10.15
C TRP A 106 3.06 -2.29 9.83
N GLN A 107 4.01 -2.24 10.76
CA GLN A 107 5.34 -1.68 10.53
C GLN A 107 6.36 -2.83 10.40
N GLU A 108 7.32 -2.70 9.47
CA GLU A 108 8.40 -3.68 9.39
C GLU A 108 9.23 -3.64 10.68
N GLU A 109 9.52 -4.81 11.26
CA GLU A 109 10.36 -4.94 12.44
C GLU A 109 11.73 -4.28 12.20
N GLY A 110 12.18 -3.47 13.17
CA GLY A 110 13.43 -2.70 13.06
C GLY A 110 13.31 -1.35 12.33
N HIS A 111 12.14 -1.03 11.75
CA HIS A 111 11.86 0.23 11.09
C HIS A 111 10.84 1.07 11.86
N GLY A 112 11.30 1.85 12.85
CA GLY A 112 10.45 2.68 13.72
C GLY A 112 10.06 4.05 13.14
N TYR A 113 9.78 4.13 11.83
CA TYR A 113 9.41 5.40 11.18
C TYR A 113 8.06 5.29 10.48
N VAL A 114 7.35 6.41 10.39
CA VAL A 114 6.08 6.55 9.66
C VAL A 114 6.04 7.92 8.96
N PRO A 115 5.31 8.07 7.85
CA PRO A 115 4.49 7.06 7.18
C PRO A 115 5.31 6.00 6.44
N GLN A 116 4.68 4.84 6.22
CA GLN A 116 5.21 3.76 5.40
C GLN A 116 4.19 3.37 4.34
N THR A 117 4.63 3.05 3.13
CA THR A 117 3.77 2.53 2.07
C THR A 117 4.33 1.23 1.49
N TYR A 118 3.44 0.26 1.34
CA TYR A 118 3.73 -1.06 0.79
C TYR A 118 2.84 -1.34 -0.42
N PHE A 119 3.40 -2.05 -1.40
CA PHE A 119 2.71 -2.41 -2.63
C PHE A 119 2.73 -3.93 -2.83
N TYR A 120 1.60 -4.50 -3.23
CA TYR A 120 1.47 -5.91 -3.57
C TYR A 120 0.84 -6.06 -4.95
N SER A 121 1.25 -7.10 -5.67
CA SER A 121 0.63 -7.47 -6.94
C SER A 121 -0.82 -7.89 -6.76
N ARG A 122 -1.57 -7.98 -7.86
CA ARG A 122 -2.91 -8.59 -7.91
C ARG A 122 -2.95 -10.02 -7.36
N THR A 123 -1.83 -10.73 -7.45
CA THR A 123 -1.65 -12.09 -6.93
C THR A 123 -1.22 -12.12 -5.46
N GLY A 124 -1.10 -10.97 -4.81
CA GLY A 124 -0.80 -10.83 -3.39
C GLY A 124 0.70 -10.86 -3.03
N TYR A 125 1.60 -10.88 -4.01
CA TYR A 125 3.04 -10.90 -3.76
C TYR A 125 3.61 -9.49 -3.58
N PRO A 126 4.54 -9.28 -2.63
CA PRO A 126 5.10 -7.95 -2.36
C PRO A 126 5.96 -7.43 -3.51
N LEU A 127 5.74 -6.17 -3.89
CA LEU A 127 6.49 -5.46 -4.93
C LEU A 127 7.71 -4.75 -4.33
N THR A 128 8.65 -5.52 -3.78
CA THR A 128 9.85 -5.05 -3.05
C THR A 128 10.79 -4.11 -3.82
N SER A 129 10.64 -3.97 -5.14
CA SER A 129 11.41 -3.03 -5.98
C SER A 129 10.89 -1.58 -5.94
N ILE A 130 9.72 -1.36 -5.34
CA ILE A 130 9.11 -0.03 -5.18
C ILE A 130 9.59 0.54 -3.85
N LYS A 131 10.49 1.52 -3.92
CA LYS A 131 11.15 2.13 -2.76
C LYS A 131 11.14 3.66 -2.86
N GLY A 132 11.10 4.32 -1.72
CA GLY A 132 11.31 5.75 -1.56
C GLY A 132 12.74 6.16 -1.89
N ALA A 133 12.97 7.48 -1.96
CA ALA A 133 14.26 8.03 -2.39
C ALA A 133 15.42 7.74 -1.41
N ASN A 134 15.12 7.47 -0.15
CA ASN A 134 16.11 7.23 0.89
C ASN A 134 16.24 5.73 1.20
N SER A 135 17.44 5.17 1.05
CA SER A 135 17.70 3.74 1.29
C SER A 135 17.56 3.29 2.74
N LYS A 136 17.60 4.22 3.71
CA LYS A 136 17.31 3.93 5.13
C LYS A 136 15.80 3.91 5.41
N TYR A 137 15.04 4.65 4.61
CA TYR A 137 13.60 4.83 4.74
C TYR A 137 12.91 4.39 3.46
N GLU A 138 13.13 3.13 3.07
CA GLU A 138 12.73 2.60 1.76
C GLU A 138 11.22 2.62 1.51
N HIS A 139 10.40 2.72 2.55
CA HIS A 139 8.93 2.79 2.45
C HIS A 139 8.37 4.20 2.67
N PHE A 140 9.24 5.20 2.84
CA PHE A 140 8.85 6.57 3.07
C PHE A 140 8.63 7.33 1.75
N PHE A 141 7.45 7.89 1.60
CA PHE A 141 7.09 8.83 0.54
C PHE A 141 6.55 10.09 1.23
N GLY A 142 7.28 11.20 1.14
CA GLY A 142 7.01 12.38 1.99
C GLY A 142 5.89 13.28 1.47
N GLU A 143 5.54 13.14 0.19
CA GLU A 143 4.60 13.99 -0.52
C GLU A 143 3.88 13.21 -1.63
N GLU A 144 2.79 13.80 -2.15
CA GLU A 144 1.92 13.18 -3.14
C GLU A 144 2.64 12.80 -4.43
N SER A 145 3.52 13.66 -4.95
CA SER A 145 4.24 13.41 -6.22
C SER A 145 5.12 12.16 -6.15
N GLN A 146 5.83 11.98 -5.04
CA GLN A 146 6.68 10.82 -4.77
C GLN A 146 5.86 9.54 -4.66
N LEU A 147 4.76 9.61 -3.90
CA LEU A 147 3.86 8.47 -3.72
C LEU A 147 3.17 8.08 -5.04
N ALA A 148 2.66 9.05 -5.80
CA ALA A 148 2.05 8.81 -7.11
C ALA A 148 3.06 8.23 -8.12
N GLY A 149 4.32 8.66 -8.07
CA GLY A 149 5.40 8.05 -8.85
C GLY A 149 5.62 6.58 -8.50
N ALA A 150 5.63 6.24 -7.21
CA ALA A 150 5.74 4.87 -6.73
C ALA A 150 4.53 4.02 -7.14
N MET A 151 3.32 4.58 -7.07
CA MET A 151 2.10 3.92 -7.52
C MET A 151 2.13 3.58 -9.01
N ARG A 152 2.54 4.53 -9.88
CA ARG A 152 2.68 4.26 -11.32
C ARG A 152 3.66 3.13 -11.59
N LYS A 153 4.80 3.13 -10.91
CA LYS A 153 5.79 2.05 -11.01
C LYS A 153 5.24 0.71 -10.52
N ALA A 154 4.44 0.71 -9.45
CA ALA A 154 3.79 -0.49 -8.94
C ALA A 154 2.79 -1.06 -9.96
N LEU A 155 1.99 -0.21 -10.62
CA LEU A 155 1.08 -0.62 -11.70
C LEU A 155 1.85 -1.22 -12.88
N GLU A 156 2.95 -0.58 -13.31
CA GLU A 156 3.80 -1.08 -14.40
C GLU A 156 4.35 -2.48 -14.07
N VAL A 157 4.90 -2.67 -12.87
CA VAL A 157 5.43 -3.96 -12.43
C VAL A 157 4.32 -5.03 -12.36
N ASP A 158 3.14 -4.68 -11.83
CA ASP A 158 2.01 -5.60 -11.73
C ASP A 158 1.48 -6.02 -13.12
N GLN A 159 1.35 -5.07 -14.05
CA GLN A 159 0.92 -5.34 -15.43
C GLN A 159 1.92 -6.25 -16.15
N ASN A 160 3.21 -5.95 -16.05
CA ASN A 160 4.27 -6.77 -16.65
C ASN A 160 4.27 -8.18 -16.06
N ALA A 161 4.06 -8.33 -14.75
CA ALA A 161 3.96 -9.64 -14.10
C ALA A 161 2.72 -10.42 -14.59
N ALA A 162 1.57 -9.77 -14.73
CA ALA A 162 0.36 -10.40 -15.25
C ALA A 162 0.55 -10.90 -16.70
N GLU A 163 1.16 -10.08 -17.55
CA GLU A 163 1.46 -10.45 -18.93
C GLU A 163 2.44 -11.63 -19.01
N MET A 164 3.53 -11.59 -18.24
CA MET A 164 4.49 -12.69 -18.15
C MET A 164 3.83 -13.98 -17.67
N GLN A 165 2.94 -13.89 -16.68
CA GLN A 165 2.21 -15.04 -16.17
C GLN A 165 1.33 -15.67 -17.26
N ILE A 166 0.57 -14.86 -18.03
CA ILE A 166 -0.28 -15.36 -19.13
C ILE A 166 0.58 -16.08 -20.18
N LYS A 167 1.67 -15.44 -20.63
CA LYS A 167 2.52 -15.97 -21.70
C LYS A 167 3.35 -17.19 -21.28
N ALA A 168 3.80 -17.25 -20.02
CA ALA A 168 4.62 -18.35 -19.51
C ALA A 168 3.80 -19.58 -19.09
N LYS A 169 2.52 -19.41 -18.76
CA LYS A 169 1.62 -20.50 -18.35
C LYS A 169 1.61 -21.69 -19.33
N PRO A 170 1.37 -21.53 -20.64
CA PRO A 170 1.33 -22.67 -21.56
C PRO A 170 2.66 -23.44 -21.64
N LEU A 171 3.80 -22.73 -21.59
CA LEU A 171 5.12 -23.36 -21.56
C LEU A 171 5.31 -24.23 -20.31
N TYR A 172 4.87 -23.74 -19.14
CA TYR A 172 4.92 -24.54 -17.93
C TYR A 172 3.93 -25.70 -17.95
N GLU A 173 2.71 -25.52 -18.46
CA GLU A 173 1.74 -26.61 -18.61
C GLU A 173 2.28 -27.75 -19.48
N GLN A 174 2.96 -27.40 -20.58
CA GLN A 174 3.51 -28.38 -21.52
C GLN A 174 4.77 -29.08 -20.99
N HIS A 175 5.69 -28.34 -20.37
CA HIS A 175 7.04 -28.86 -20.08
C HIS A 175 7.32 -29.11 -18.59
N ASN A 176 6.63 -28.43 -17.67
CA ASN A 176 6.86 -28.56 -16.23
C ASN A 176 5.66 -28.06 -15.39
N PRO A 177 4.56 -28.82 -15.33
CA PRO A 177 3.32 -28.38 -14.68
C PRO A 177 3.49 -28.18 -13.16
N ALA A 178 4.48 -28.83 -12.54
CA ALA A 178 4.80 -28.64 -11.12
C ALA A 178 5.19 -27.19 -10.78
N LYS A 179 5.61 -26.39 -11.76
CA LYS A 179 5.97 -24.97 -11.57
C LYS A 179 4.80 -24.00 -11.68
N LEU A 180 3.60 -24.44 -12.06
CA LEU A 180 2.44 -23.56 -12.22
C LEU A 180 2.04 -22.86 -10.91
N SER A 181 2.19 -23.54 -9.77
CA SER A 181 1.92 -22.95 -8.45
C SER A 181 2.91 -21.83 -8.09
N GLU A 182 4.14 -21.88 -8.61
CA GLU A 182 5.17 -20.85 -8.39
C GLU A 182 5.11 -19.70 -9.41
N LEU A 183 4.40 -19.87 -10.53
CA LEU A 183 4.40 -18.93 -11.64
C LEU A 183 4.03 -17.49 -11.23
N PRO A 184 3.01 -17.24 -10.38
CA PRO A 184 2.72 -15.88 -9.89
C PRO A 184 3.93 -15.22 -9.21
N ARG A 185 4.63 -15.97 -8.36
CA ARG A 185 5.82 -15.50 -7.64
C ARG A 185 6.96 -15.20 -8.60
N LEU A 186 7.18 -16.09 -9.57
CA LEU A 186 8.24 -15.95 -10.57
C LEU A 186 7.99 -14.73 -11.46
N ALA A 187 6.77 -14.57 -11.96
CA ALA A 187 6.41 -13.44 -12.81
C ALA A 187 6.66 -12.09 -12.11
N VAL A 188 6.23 -11.96 -10.84
CA VAL A 188 6.50 -10.76 -10.04
C VAL A 188 8.01 -10.55 -9.83
N ALA A 189 8.76 -11.61 -9.50
CA ALA A 189 10.20 -11.52 -9.31
C ALA A 189 10.97 -11.10 -10.57
N TYR A 190 10.53 -11.54 -11.75
CA TYR A 190 11.12 -11.16 -13.04
C TYR A 190 10.76 -9.73 -13.43
N ALA A 191 9.49 -9.35 -13.29
CA ALA A 191 9.01 -8.00 -13.57
C ALA A 191 9.77 -6.95 -12.73
N MET A 192 9.95 -7.19 -11.43
CA MET A 192 10.72 -6.31 -10.54
C MET A 192 12.19 -6.14 -10.96
N LYS A 193 12.79 -7.18 -11.56
CA LYS A 193 14.19 -7.16 -12.02
C LYS A 193 14.32 -6.71 -13.48
N LYS A 194 13.22 -6.31 -14.13
CA LYS A 194 13.15 -6.03 -15.57
C LYS A 194 13.78 -7.15 -16.42
N LYS A 195 13.59 -8.40 -15.98
CA LYS A 195 14.07 -9.59 -16.69
C LYS A 195 12.95 -10.20 -17.52
N ASP A 196 13.33 -10.84 -18.61
CA ASP A 196 12.39 -11.51 -19.50
C ASP A 196 12.29 -13.00 -19.16
N LEU A 197 11.21 -13.36 -18.46
CA LEU A 197 10.94 -14.76 -18.10
C LEU A 197 10.75 -15.62 -19.35
N LEU A 198 10.13 -15.09 -20.41
CA LEU A 198 9.85 -15.85 -21.62
C LEU A 198 11.13 -16.17 -22.36
N LYS A 199 12.06 -15.23 -22.44
CA LYS A 199 13.39 -15.47 -23.01
C LYS A 199 14.13 -16.58 -22.26
N ASP A 200 14.07 -16.58 -20.93
CA ASP A 200 14.72 -17.61 -20.11
C ASP A 200 14.04 -18.97 -20.24
N LEU A 201 12.71 -19.01 -20.37
CA LEU A 201 11.97 -20.24 -20.65
C LEU A 201 12.22 -20.78 -22.06
N ALA A 202 12.26 -19.90 -23.06
CA ALA A 202 12.54 -20.28 -24.44
C ALA A 202 13.92 -20.93 -24.59
N ARG A 203 14.93 -20.41 -23.89
CA ARG A 203 16.26 -21.02 -23.83
C ARG A 203 16.25 -22.41 -23.18
N LYS A 204 15.34 -22.65 -22.23
CA LYS A 204 15.29 -23.91 -21.46
C LYS A 204 14.44 -24.99 -22.12
N TYR A 205 13.30 -24.62 -22.70
CA TYR A 205 12.30 -25.54 -23.23
C TYR A 205 12.07 -25.45 -24.75
N GLY A 206 12.67 -24.46 -25.43
CA GLY A 206 12.39 -24.12 -26.83
C GLY A 206 11.37 -22.98 -26.95
N GLU A 207 11.22 -22.40 -28.15
CA GLU A 207 10.27 -21.31 -28.37
C GLU A 207 8.82 -21.76 -28.08
N PRO A 208 8.01 -20.91 -27.42
CA PRO A 208 6.60 -21.19 -27.20
C PRO A 208 5.90 -21.39 -28.53
N GLN A 209 5.32 -22.57 -28.72
CA GLN A 209 4.40 -22.82 -29.81
C GLN A 209 3.12 -22.04 -29.52
N VAL A 210 3.02 -20.83 -30.05
CA VAL A 210 1.78 -20.06 -30.02
C VAL A 210 0.77 -20.86 -30.83
N LYS A 211 -0.20 -21.49 -30.15
CA LYS A 211 -1.38 -21.98 -30.86
C LYS A 211 -2.15 -20.73 -31.23
N ASP A 212 -2.15 -20.39 -32.51
CA ASP A 212 -3.07 -19.42 -33.07
C ASP A 212 -4.48 -19.96 -32.80
N GLU A 213 -5.14 -19.47 -31.76
CA GLU A 213 -6.55 -19.72 -31.52
C GLU A 213 -7.33 -18.94 -32.59
N LEU A 214 -7.95 -19.71 -33.50
CA LEU A 214 -8.73 -19.28 -34.66
C LEU A 214 -10.16 -18.93 -34.25
#